data_AF-A0A8K0PC19-F1
#
_entry.id   AF-A0A8K0PC19-F1
#
_cell.length_a   1.000
_cell.length_b   1.000
_cell.length_c   1.000
_cell.angle_alpha   90.00
_cell.angle_beta   90.00
_cell.angle_gamma   90.00
#
_symmetry.space_group_name_H-M   'P 1'
#
loop_
_entity.id
_entity.type
_entity.pdbx_description
1 polymer ?
#
loop_
_entity_poly.entity_id
_entity_poly.type
_entity_poly.pdbx_seq_one_letter_code
_entity_poly.pdbx_strand_id
1 'polypeptide(L)'
;MSSDDSLLWSARYDYHILDNVAPHGSYLSDSRISSIFADLENTVPYVAEFQVGDNLITQTLHTLKITNEAGAPEETKFQVLLLGGLYGSQPAGREMLVRLARHLLAGYKRNDPNVTDLLKNAVIHIIPVVDSSFGGVPENRSVCHQPIAHSSLHNFGILNPWPPSASFSWPKSQNDKSGP
;
A
#
# COMPACT_ATOMS: atom_id res chain seq x y z
N MET A 1 -7.51 -21.16 10.21
CA MET A 1 -8.72 -20.78 9.45
C MET A 1 -8.92 -21.85 8.40
N SER A 2 -10.05 -22.55 8.40
CA SER A 2 -10.40 -23.45 7.30
C SER A 2 -10.74 -22.61 6.06
N SER A 3 -10.69 -23.21 4.85
CA SER A 3 -11.07 -22.50 3.62
C SER A 3 -12.52 -21.97 3.69
N ASP A 4 -13.41 -22.70 4.35
CA ASP A 4 -14.80 -22.30 4.55
C ASP A 4 -14.92 -21.08 5.46
N ASP A 5 -14.06 -20.96 6.47
CA ASP A 5 -14.02 -19.78 7.36
C ASP A 5 -13.59 -18.51 6.61
N SER A 6 -12.62 -18.62 5.70
CA SER A 6 -12.14 -17.49 4.90
C SER A 6 -13.20 -16.99 3.91
N LEU A 7 -13.93 -17.91 3.28
CA LEU A 7 -15.05 -17.58 2.39
C LEU A 7 -16.19 -16.89 3.15
N LEU A 8 -16.52 -17.40 4.34
CA LEU A 8 -17.51 -16.80 5.22
C LEU A 8 -17.10 -15.38 5.65
N TRP A 9 -15.83 -15.20 6.02
CA TRP A 9 -15.30 -13.87 6.36
C TRP A 9 -15.41 -12.91 5.18
N SER A 10 -15.00 -13.33 3.98
CA SER A 10 -15.09 -12.48 2.78
C SER A 10 -16.52 -12.08 2.47
N ALA A 11 -17.46 -13.03 2.54
CA ALA A 11 -18.88 -12.75 2.32
C ALA A 11 -19.44 -11.69 3.28
N ARG A 12 -18.98 -11.70 4.54
CA ARG A 12 -19.50 -10.84 5.59
C ARG A 12 -18.81 -9.48 5.69
N TYR A 13 -17.51 -9.42 5.43
CA TYR A 13 -16.68 -8.26 5.74
C TYR A 13 -15.87 -7.72 4.56
N ASP A 14 -15.77 -8.45 3.45
CA ASP A 14 -14.96 -8.06 2.30
C ASP A 14 -15.72 -8.24 1.00
N TYR A 15 -17.02 -7.93 1.05
CA TYR A 15 -17.88 -7.85 -0.13
C TYR A 15 -17.87 -9.12 -1.01
N HIS A 16 -17.56 -10.29 -0.44
CA HIS A 16 -17.40 -11.54 -1.18
C HIS A 16 -16.37 -11.48 -2.32
N ILE A 17 -15.30 -10.68 -2.15
CA ILE A 17 -14.18 -10.60 -3.10
C ILE A 17 -13.34 -11.86 -2.97
N LEU A 18 -13.63 -12.85 -3.81
CA LEU A 18 -12.93 -14.14 -3.78
C LEU A 18 -11.43 -14.00 -4.06
N ASP A 19 -11.02 -13.03 -4.89
CA ASP A 19 -9.60 -12.77 -5.16
C ASP A 19 -8.79 -12.38 -3.92
N ASN A 20 -9.43 -11.88 -2.85
CA ASN A 20 -8.73 -11.51 -1.62
C ASN A 20 -8.48 -12.71 -0.71
N VAL A 21 -9.28 -13.78 -0.81
CA VAL A 21 -9.24 -14.98 0.03
C VAL A 21 -8.83 -16.25 -0.70
N ALA A 22 -8.82 -16.24 -2.03
CA ALA A 22 -8.39 -17.37 -2.84
C ALA A 22 -6.95 -17.76 -2.45
N PRO A 23 -6.65 -19.06 -2.35
CA PRO A 23 -5.28 -19.52 -2.16
C PRO A 23 -4.48 -19.12 -3.39
N HIS A 24 -3.61 -18.13 -3.23
CA HIS A 24 -2.66 -17.74 -4.26
C HIS A 24 -1.42 -18.62 -4.12
N GLY A 25 -1.07 -19.35 -5.19
CA GLY A 25 0.13 -20.19 -5.22
C GLY A 25 1.43 -19.37 -5.20
N SER A 26 1.35 -18.06 -5.42
CA SER A 26 2.48 -17.15 -5.40
C SER A 26 2.01 -15.70 -5.15
N TYR A 27 2.97 -14.85 -4.79
CA TYR A 27 2.78 -13.40 -4.70
C TYR A 27 2.64 -12.77 -6.10
N LEU A 28 1.87 -11.69 -6.20
CA LEU A 28 1.62 -10.93 -7.42
C LEU A 28 2.91 -10.29 -7.95
N SER A 29 3.15 -10.50 -9.24
CA SER A 29 4.20 -9.80 -9.98
C SER A 29 3.84 -8.33 -10.20
N ASP A 30 4.84 -7.48 -10.39
CA ASP A 30 4.64 -6.05 -10.66
C ASP A 30 3.71 -5.82 -11.86
N SER A 31 3.88 -6.59 -12.94
CA SER A 31 3.00 -6.55 -14.12
C SER A 31 1.55 -6.91 -13.79
N ARG A 32 1.33 -7.93 -12.94
CA ARG A 32 -0.01 -8.35 -12.54
C ARG A 32 -0.67 -7.29 -11.66
N ILE A 33 0.09 -6.66 -10.76
CA ILE A 33 -0.38 -5.54 -9.94
C ILE A 33 -0.83 -4.39 -10.82
N SER A 34 -0.02 -3.99 -11.82
CA SER A 34 -0.38 -2.95 -12.78
C SER A 34 -1.65 -3.27 -13.56
N SER A 35 -1.81 -4.52 -14.03
CA SER A 35 -3.05 -4.94 -14.69
C SER A 35 -4.25 -4.84 -13.75
N ILE A 36 -4.12 -5.28 -12.49
CA ILE A 36 -5.20 -5.18 -11.50
C ILE A 36 -5.56 -3.71 -11.26
N PHE A 37 -4.59 -2.81 -11.15
CA PHE A 37 -4.86 -1.39 -10.92
C PHE A 37 -5.55 -0.73 -12.11
N ALA A 38 -5.12 -1.05 -13.33
CA ALA A 38 -5.81 -0.63 -14.55
C ALA A 38 -7.25 -1.18 -14.63
N ASP A 39 -7.46 -2.45 -14.25
CA ASP A 39 -8.80 -3.04 -14.20
C ASP A 39 -9.68 -2.31 -13.16
N LEU A 40 -9.13 -2.00 -11.99
CA LEU A 40 -9.83 -1.31 -10.91
C LEU A 40 -10.28 0.11 -11.29
N GLU A 41 -9.44 0.87 -11.98
CA GLU A 41 -9.81 2.18 -12.54
C GLU A 41 -11.08 2.09 -13.40
N ASN A 42 -11.15 1.06 -14.25
CA ASN A 42 -12.29 0.84 -15.14
C ASN A 42 -13.57 0.39 -14.40
N THR A 43 -13.48 -0.13 -13.17
CA THR A 43 -14.67 -0.62 -12.44
C THR A 43 -15.55 0.49 -11.88
N VAL A 44 -14.94 1.59 -11.44
CA VAL A 44 -15.63 2.75 -10.86
C VAL A 44 -14.98 4.02 -11.42
N PRO A 45 -15.32 4.39 -12.67
CA PRO A 45 -14.89 5.66 -13.24
C PRO A 45 -15.29 6.79 -12.28
N TYR A 46 -14.45 7.83 -12.15
CA TYR A 46 -14.62 8.97 -11.23
C TYR A 46 -14.27 8.73 -9.75
N VAL A 47 -13.77 7.54 -9.38
CA VAL A 47 -13.33 7.25 -8.00
C VAL A 47 -11.90 6.74 -7.93
N ALA A 48 -11.53 5.90 -8.89
CA ALA A 48 -10.17 5.40 -9.06
C ALA A 48 -9.49 6.10 -10.23
N GLU A 49 -8.21 6.44 -10.06
CA GLU A 49 -7.34 6.96 -11.11
C GLU A 49 -6.01 6.24 -11.02
N PHE A 50 -5.61 5.56 -12.10
CA PHE A 50 -4.36 4.82 -12.17
C PHE A 50 -3.29 5.64 -12.89
N GLN A 51 -2.24 5.99 -12.15
CA GLN A 51 -1.13 6.79 -12.65
C GLN A 51 0.12 5.91 -12.79
N VAL A 52 0.63 5.85 -14.01
CA VAL A 52 1.92 5.23 -14.33
C VAL A 52 3.01 6.27 -14.15
N GLY A 53 4.13 5.87 -13.54
CA GLY A 53 5.28 6.72 -13.33
C GLY A 53 5.71 7.46 -14.58
N ASP A 54 5.94 8.76 -14.45
CA ASP A 54 6.05 9.70 -15.59
C ASP A 54 7.47 10.22 -15.82
N ASN A 55 8.44 9.87 -14.97
CA ASN A 55 9.81 10.37 -15.07
C ASN A 55 10.86 9.31 -14.73
N LEU A 56 12.14 9.57 -15.05
CA LEU A 56 13.24 8.62 -14.89
C LEU A 56 13.45 8.10 -13.46
N ILE A 57 12.96 8.83 -12.44
CA ILE A 57 13.10 8.49 -11.03
C ILE A 57 11.87 7.74 -10.52
N THR A 58 10.68 8.05 -11.04
CA THR A 58 9.39 7.48 -10.64
C THR A 58 8.83 6.49 -11.65
N GLN A 59 9.53 6.17 -12.75
CA GLN A 59 9.03 5.35 -13.85
C GLN A 59 8.45 4.00 -13.37
N THR A 60 8.94 3.48 -12.25
CA THR A 60 8.50 2.22 -11.64
C THR A 60 7.42 2.39 -10.56
N LEU A 61 7.12 3.62 -10.15
CA LEU A 61 6.14 3.94 -9.10
C LEU A 61 4.76 4.09 -9.72
N HIS A 62 4.06 2.98 -9.78
CA HIS A 62 2.66 2.95 -10.18
C HIS A 62 1.77 3.28 -8.98
N THR A 63 0.91 4.29 -9.14
CA THR A 63 0.05 4.79 -8.07
C THR A 63 -1.42 4.59 -8.45
N LEU A 64 -2.21 4.05 -7.54
CA LEU A 64 -3.67 4.08 -7.63
C LEU A 64 -4.20 5.12 -6.64
N LYS A 65 -4.76 6.21 -7.16
CA LYS A 65 -5.47 7.22 -6.36
C LYS A 65 -6.93 6.80 -6.23
N ILE A 66 -7.44 6.80 -5.00
CA ILE A 66 -8.84 6.47 -4.68
C ILE A 66 -9.45 7.61 -3.85
N THR A 67 -10.52 8.21 -4.35
CA THR A 67 -11.21 9.35 -3.72
C THR A 67 -12.61 9.51 -4.31
N ASN A 68 -13.58 10.01 -3.55
CA ASN A 68 -14.87 10.39 -4.12
C ASN A 68 -14.68 11.62 -5.04
N GLU A 69 -15.29 11.65 -6.22
CA GLU A 69 -15.15 12.78 -7.17
C GLU A 69 -13.69 13.02 -7.61
N ALA A 70 -13.03 11.98 -8.10
CA ALA A 70 -11.68 12.08 -8.66
C ALA A 70 -11.66 13.11 -9.82
N GLY A 71 -10.78 14.11 -9.72
CA GLY A 71 -10.67 15.20 -10.69
C GLY A 71 -11.38 16.50 -10.28
N ALA A 72 -12.14 16.49 -9.18
CA ALA A 72 -12.63 17.71 -8.53
C ALA A 72 -11.56 18.31 -7.59
N PRO A 73 -11.75 19.55 -7.08
CA PRO A 73 -10.85 20.11 -6.07
C PRO A 73 -10.78 19.22 -4.80
N GLU A 74 -9.59 18.75 -4.48
CA GLU A 74 -9.32 17.82 -3.37
C GLU A 74 -8.56 18.48 -2.19
N GLU A 75 -8.39 19.81 -2.21
CA GLU A 75 -7.55 20.57 -1.24
C GLU A 75 -8.03 20.48 0.22
N THR A 76 -9.32 20.24 0.44
CA THR A 76 -9.92 20.12 1.77
C THR A 76 -9.91 18.70 2.33
N LYS A 77 -9.52 17.71 1.52
CA LYS A 77 -9.50 16.30 1.89
C LYS A 77 -8.15 15.91 2.49
N PHE A 78 -8.16 14.95 3.40
CA PHE A 78 -6.94 14.38 3.96
C PHE A 78 -6.18 13.58 2.88
N GLN A 79 -4.91 13.89 2.70
CA GLN A 79 -4.04 13.16 1.77
C GLN A 79 -3.34 12.01 2.51
N VAL A 80 -3.61 10.77 2.12
CA VAL A 80 -3.06 9.56 2.75
C VAL A 80 -2.24 8.80 1.72
N LEU A 81 -0.97 8.55 2.02
CA LEU A 81 -0.09 7.73 1.19
C LEU A 81 0.15 6.37 1.85
N LEU A 82 -0.14 5.30 1.11
CA LEU A 82 0.09 3.92 1.51
C LEU A 82 1.16 3.30 0.62
N LEU A 83 2.32 3.01 1.21
CA LEU A 83 3.46 2.40 0.52
C LEU A 83 3.60 0.93 0.90
N GLY A 84 3.77 0.09 -0.10
CA GLY A 84 4.08 -1.33 0.02
C GLY A 84 5.25 -1.70 -0.88
N GLY A 85 5.80 -2.88 -0.66
CA GLY A 85 6.89 -3.38 -1.50
C GLY A 85 8.12 -2.47 -1.49
N LEU A 86 8.41 -1.81 -0.34
CA LEU A 86 9.64 -1.03 -0.13
C LEU A 86 10.87 -1.90 -0.34
N TYR A 87 10.82 -3.13 0.15
CA TYR A 87 11.84 -4.14 -0.09
C TYR A 87 11.21 -5.26 -0.91
N GLY A 88 11.82 -5.63 -2.05
CA GLY A 88 11.35 -6.76 -2.85
C GLY A 88 11.26 -8.06 -2.04
N SER A 89 12.14 -8.25 -1.07
CA SER A 89 12.14 -9.41 -0.15
C SER A 89 10.94 -9.49 0.81
N GLN A 90 10.10 -8.44 0.89
CA GLN A 90 8.95 -8.35 1.78
C GLN A 90 7.63 -8.18 1.01
N PRO A 91 7.14 -9.24 0.32
CA PRO A 91 6.00 -9.13 -0.57
C PRO A 91 4.63 -9.06 0.15
N ALA A 92 4.57 -9.21 1.48
CA ALA A 92 3.29 -9.13 2.19
C ALA A 92 2.62 -7.74 2.07
N GLY A 93 3.41 -6.65 2.03
CA GLY A 93 2.88 -5.29 1.96
C GLY A 93 2.15 -5.00 0.64
N ARG A 94 2.76 -5.39 -0.50
CA ARG A 94 2.16 -5.20 -1.84
C ARG A 94 0.82 -5.92 -1.97
N GLU A 95 0.75 -7.13 -1.43
CA GLU A 95 -0.45 -7.97 -1.40
C GLU A 95 -1.59 -7.34 -0.60
N MET A 96 -1.26 -6.80 0.57
CA MET A 96 -2.24 -6.17 1.44
C MET A 96 -2.83 -4.92 0.79
N LEU A 97 -2.00 -4.11 0.14
CA LEU A 97 -2.45 -2.91 -0.56
C LEU A 97 -3.35 -3.21 -1.76
N VAL A 98 -3.07 -4.26 -2.52
CA VAL A 98 -3.95 -4.69 -3.62
C VAL A 98 -5.31 -5.16 -3.08
N ARG A 99 -5.34 -5.90 -1.97
CA ARG A 99 -6.61 -6.33 -1.33
C ARG A 99 -7.40 -5.13 -0.81
N LEU A 100 -6.71 -4.18 -0.19
CA LEU A 100 -7.32 -2.94 0.29
C LEU A 100 -7.95 -2.13 -0.85
N ALA A 101 -7.24 -1.98 -1.98
CA ALA A 101 -7.78 -1.27 -3.14
C ALA A 101 -9.09 -1.89 -3.65
N ARG A 102 -9.12 -3.22 -3.78
CA ARG A 102 -10.34 -3.96 -4.14
C ARG A 102 -11.47 -3.75 -3.13
N HIS A 103 -11.15 -3.83 -1.85
CA HIS A 103 -12.12 -3.64 -0.77
C HIS A 103 -12.77 -2.26 -0.82
N LEU A 104 -11.95 -1.20 -0.91
CA LEU A 104 -12.45 0.19 -0.96
C LEU A 104 -13.32 0.44 -2.19
N LEU A 105 -12.92 -0.03 -3.38
CA LEU A 105 -13.70 0.19 -4.60
C LEU A 105 -14.99 -0.65 -4.62
N ALA A 106 -14.96 -1.88 -4.12
CA ALA A 106 -16.16 -2.70 -3.98
C ALA A 106 -17.14 -2.12 -2.95
N GLY A 107 -16.64 -1.65 -1.81
CA GLY A 107 -17.46 -1.01 -0.78
C GLY A 107 -18.10 0.28 -1.29
N TYR A 108 -17.32 1.12 -1.98
CA TYR A 108 -17.85 2.31 -2.62
C TYR A 108 -18.94 1.98 -3.65
N LYS A 109 -18.71 1.00 -4.54
CA LYS A 109 -19.70 0.56 -5.54
C LYS A 109 -20.99 0.04 -4.90
N ARG A 110 -20.92 -0.51 -3.69
CA ARG A 110 -22.09 -0.98 -2.93
C ARG A 110 -22.73 0.09 -2.05
N ASN A 111 -22.24 1.33 -2.12
CA ASN A 111 -22.66 2.44 -1.26
C ASN A 111 -22.52 2.09 0.24
N ASP A 112 -21.44 1.41 0.61
CA ASP A 112 -21.11 1.18 2.01
C ASP A 112 -20.88 2.55 2.69
N PRO A 113 -21.64 2.89 3.74
CA PRO A 113 -21.60 4.22 4.34
C PRO A 113 -20.21 4.55 4.92
N ASN A 114 -19.49 3.58 5.47
CA ASN A 114 -18.19 3.83 6.07
C ASN A 114 -17.14 4.10 4.98
N VAL A 115 -17.17 3.33 3.89
CA VAL A 115 -16.24 3.51 2.77
C VAL A 115 -16.54 4.79 2.01
N THR A 116 -17.81 5.09 1.76
CA THR A 116 -18.22 6.32 1.08
C THR A 116 -17.86 7.55 1.92
N ASP A 117 -18.07 7.53 3.24
CA ASP A 117 -17.67 8.65 4.12
C ASP A 117 -16.15 8.82 4.18
N LEU A 118 -15.39 7.72 4.25
CA LEU A 118 -13.93 7.75 4.17
C LEU A 118 -13.46 8.44 2.87
N LEU A 119 -13.96 8.01 1.72
CA LEU A 119 -13.52 8.52 0.41
C LEU A 119 -14.04 9.94 0.11
N LYS A 120 -15.08 10.41 0.80
CA LYS A 120 -15.51 11.82 0.76
C LYS A 120 -14.51 12.74 1.45
N ASN A 121 -13.90 12.28 2.54
CA ASN A 121 -13.03 13.08 3.38
C ASN A 121 -11.54 12.87 3.12
N ALA A 122 -11.15 11.83 2.37
CA ALA A 122 -9.76 11.48 2.13
C ALA A 122 -9.47 11.14 0.66
N VAL A 123 -8.24 11.44 0.25
CA VAL A 123 -7.61 10.97 -0.98
C VAL A 123 -6.56 9.95 -0.59
N ILE A 124 -6.75 8.70 -1.04
CA ILE A 124 -5.87 7.59 -0.71
C ILE A 124 -5.00 7.29 -1.93
N HIS A 125 -3.69 7.46 -1.78
CA HIS A 125 -2.68 7.12 -2.78
C HIS A 125 -2.06 5.77 -2.40
N ILE A 126 -2.18 4.78 -3.27
CA ILE A 126 -1.66 3.44 -3.04
C ILE A 126 -0.51 3.16 -4.00
N ILE A 127 0.68 2.92 -3.45
CA ILE A 127 1.87 2.50 -4.20
C ILE A 127 2.30 1.13 -3.67
N PRO A 128 1.93 0.02 -4.35
CA PRO A 128 2.21 -1.33 -3.90
C PRO A 128 3.64 -1.80 -4.18
N VAL A 129 4.33 -1.16 -5.13
CA VAL A 129 5.69 -1.51 -5.54
C VAL A 129 6.54 -0.26 -5.54
N VAL A 130 7.57 -0.25 -4.70
CA VAL A 130 8.61 0.79 -4.70
C VAL A 130 9.93 0.20 -5.18
N ASP A 131 10.25 -1.01 -4.72
CA ASP A 131 11.40 -1.79 -5.18
C ASP A 131 10.95 -2.87 -6.18
N SER A 132 11.36 -2.70 -7.44
CA SER A 132 11.06 -3.59 -8.57
C SER A 132 12.01 -4.80 -8.66
N SER A 133 12.90 -4.99 -7.69
CA SER A 133 13.80 -6.17 -7.64
C SER A 133 13.07 -7.48 -7.28
N PHE A 134 11.76 -7.43 -7.05
CA PHE A 134 10.99 -8.62 -6.69
C PHE A 134 10.89 -9.62 -7.85
N GLY A 135 11.67 -10.69 -7.76
CA GLY A 135 11.68 -11.79 -8.72
C GLY A 135 10.75 -12.96 -8.39
N GLY A 136 9.81 -12.81 -7.45
CA GLY A 136 8.99 -13.91 -6.93
C GLY A 136 9.62 -14.64 -5.73
N VAL A 137 8.86 -15.56 -5.13
CA VAL A 137 9.35 -16.45 -4.07
C VAL A 137 9.48 -17.86 -4.67
N PRO A 138 10.66 -18.50 -4.59
CA PRO A 138 10.81 -19.87 -5.09
C PRO A 138 9.91 -20.83 -4.29
N GLU A 139 9.20 -21.72 -5.00
CA GLU A 139 8.18 -22.65 -4.47
C GLU A 139 8.62 -23.49 -3.27
N ASN A 140 9.92 -23.68 -3.07
CA ASN A 140 10.45 -24.61 -2.08
C ASN A 140 11.06 -23.97 -0.83
N ARG A 141 10.73 -22.70 -0.52
CA ARG A 141 11.38 -21.97 0.57
C ARG A 141 10.42 -20.99 1.26
N SER A 142 9.90 -21.42 2.41
CA SER A 142 9.32 -20.56 3.46
C SER A 142 10.43 -19.72 4.11
N VAL A 143 11.03 -18.83 3.34
CA VAL A 143 12.16 -18.03 3.83
C VAL A 143 11.61 -16.73 4.39
N CYS A 144 11.47 -16.69 5.71
CA CYS A 144 11.10 -15.50 6.47
C CYS A 144 12.20 -14.42 6.48
N HIS A 145 13.32 -14.62 5.76
CA HIS A 145 14.41 -13.65 5.61
C HIS A 145 15.33 -14.07 4.45
N GLN A 146 15.13 -13.48 3.26
CA GLN A 146 16.15 -13.58 2.20
C GLN A 146 17.20 -12.50 2.48
N PRO A 147 18.49 -12.82 2.61
CA PRO A 147 19.54 -11.80 2.64
C PRO A 147 19.50 -11.04 1.32
N ILE A 148 19.35 -9.72 1.38
CA ILE A 148 19.19 -8.86 0.21
C ILE A 148 20.53 -8.80 -0.55
N ALA A 149 20.50 -9.02 -1.86
CA ALA A 149 21.56 -8.53 -2.75
C ALA A 149 21.21 -7.07 -3.08
N HIS A 150 21.84 -6.12 -2.36
CA HIS A 150 21.79 -4.65 -2.56
C HIS A 150 20.43 -4.05 -3.00
N SER A 151 19.70 -3.46 -2.04
CA SER A 151 18.50 -2.67 -2.30
C SER A 151 18.79 -1.47 -3.22
N SER A 152 17.96 -1.25 -4.26
CA SER A 152 18.03 -0.04 -5.11
C SER A 152 17.59 1.24 -4.37
N LEU A 153 17.08 1.10 -3.15
CA LEU A 153 16.57 2.19 -2.30
C LEU A 153 17.61 3.20 -1.81
N HIS A 154 18.90 3.03 -2.11
CA HIS A 154 19.94 3.99 -1.74
C HIS A 154 19.68 5.42 -2.25
N ASN A 155 18.78 5.60 -3.22
CA ASN A 155 18.42 6.90 -3.79
C ASN A 155 17.02 7.43 -3.36
N PHE A 156 16.24 6.67 -2.57
CA PHE A 156 14.95 7.12 -2.06
C PHE A 156 15.10 7.74 -0.66
N GLY A 157 15.29 9.06 -0.62
CA GLY A 157 15.53 9.83 0.62
C GLY A 157 14.44 9.70 1.70
N ILE A 158 13.26 9.18 1.37
CA ILE A 158 12.16 8.92 2.32
C ILE A 158 12.54 7.82 3.34
N LEU A 159 13.45 6.90 2.98
CA LEU A 159 13.87 5.79 3.84
C LEU A 159 15.15 6.06 4.63
N ASN A 160 15.79 7.23 4.42
CA ASN A 160 16.96 7.67 5.17
C ASN A 160 16.66 9.02 5.85
N PRO A 161 15.86 9.03 6.93
CA PRO A 161 15.39 10.27 7.55
C PRO A 161 16.48 11.08 8.27
N TRP A 162 17.71 10.57 8.36
CA TRP A 162 18.81 11.21 9.06
C TRP A 162 20.06 11.34 8.17
N PRO A 163 20.67 12.53 8.05
CA PRO A 163 22.02 12.62 7.51
C PRO A 163 22.99 11.85 8.44
N PRO A 164 24.04 11.20 7.92
CA PRO A 164 24.95 10.33 8.70
C PRO A 164 25.61 10.98 9.93
N SER A 165 25.48 12.29 10.13
CA SER A 165 26.15 13.06 11.18
C SER A 165 25.23 13.71 12.22
N ALA A 166 23.93 13.42 12.23
CA ALA A 166 23.04 13.95 13.27
C ALA A 166 23.07 13.05 14.52
N SER A 167 24.03 13.29 15.42
CA SER A 167 23.98 12.74 16.79
C SER A 167 22.91 13.48 17.59
N PHE A 168 21.75 12.86 17.75
CA PHE A 168 20.70 13.35 18.63
C PHE A 168 21.10 13.07 20.09
N SER A 169 21.48 14.12 20.83
CA SER A 169 21.68 14.05 22.27
C SER A 169 20.39 14.43 23.00
N TRP A 170 19.93 13.57 23.90
CA TRP A 170 18.77 13.85 24.73
C TRP A 170 19.02 15.08 25.62
N PRO A 171 18.14 16.09 25.65
CA PRO A 171 18.22 17.14 26.64
C PRO A 171 17.94 16.53 28.01
N LYS A 172 18.91 16.60 28.93
CA LYS A 172 18.72 16.19 30.32
C LYS A 172 17.64 17.07 30.93
N SER A 173 16.57 16.45 31.41
CA SER A 173 15.56 17.08 32.26
C SER A 173 16.25 17.76 33.45
N GLN A 174 16.16 19.09 33.51
CA GLN A 174 16.41 19.81 34.75
C GLN A 174 15.15 19.69 35.60
N ASN A 175 15.14 18.71 36.50
CA ASN A 175 14.22 18.73 37.64
C ASN A 175 14.98 19.25 38.86
N ASP A 176 14.55 20.44 39.23
CA ASP A 176 14.70 21.16 40.48
C ASP A 176 14.69 20.23 41.71
N LYS A 177 15.76 20.29 42.51
CA LYS A 177 15.72 20.02 43.94
C LYS A 177 16.61 21.04 44.64
N SER A 178 16.00 22.17 44.95
CA SER A 178 16.42 23.13 45.95
C SER A 178 16.20 22.57 47.37
N GLY A 179 17.31 22.26 48.05
CA GLY A 179 17.50 22.30 49.51
C GLY A 179 16.71 21.35 50.42
N PRO A 180 17.02 21.30 51.72
CA PRO A 180 18.01 22.10 52.46
C PRO A 180 19.42 21.49 52.55
#